data_AF-A0A9E4F0H4-F1
#
_entry.id   AF-A0A9E4F0H4-F1
#
_cell.length_a   1.000
_cell.length_b   1.000
_cell.length_c   1.000
_cell.angle_alpha   90.00
_cell.angle_beta   90.00
_cell.angle_gamma   90.00
#
_symmetry.space_group_name_H-M   'P 1'
#
loop_
_entity.id
_entity.type
_entity.pdbx_description
1 polymer ?
#
loop_
_entity_poly.entity_id
_entity_poly.type
_entity_poly.pdbx_seq_one_letter_code
_entity_poly.pdbx_strand_id
1 'polypeptide(L)'
;RVRFGRGEATQVGEEAKGLGMARPMLVTDPGLALSGALDSVLKGLENSGIDHQFYDQAEANPSDASILAARDFFNSQGCDGFIAAGGGSTMDTAKATLAIVANGGVPS
;
A
#
# COMPACT_ATOMS: atom_id res chain seq x y z
N ARG A 1 -9.68 -5.02 -11.47
CA ARG A 1 -9.89 -6.48 -11.68
C ARG A 1 -9.82 -7.15 -10.31
N VAL A 2 -10.46 -8.31 -10.11
CA VAL A 2 -10.38 -9.06 -8.85
C VAL A 2 -9.93 -10.48 -9.15
N ARG A 3 -8.92 -10.96 -8.42
CA ARG A 3 -8.37 -12.31 -8.55
C ARG A 3 -8.41 -13.00 -7.19
N PHE A 4 -8.75 -14.28 -7.17
CA PHE A 4 -8.82 -15.10 -5.96
C PHE A 4 -8.22 -16.47 -6.25
N GLY A 5 -7.42 -16.98 -5.32
CA GLY A 5 -6.76 -18.26 -5.47
C GLY A 5 -5.47 -18.32 -4.65
N ARG A 6 -5.02 -19.55 -4.39
CA ARG A 6 -3.74 -19.77 -3.72
C ARG A 6 -2.61 -19.31 -4.65
N GLY A 7 -1.75 -18.42 -4.16
CA GLY A 7 -0.62 -17.89 -4.93
C GLY A 7 -0.93 -16.63 -5.75
N GLU A 8 -2.18 -16.14 -5.78
CA GLU A 8 -2.49 -14.89 -6.51
C GLU A 8 -1.72 -13.69 -5.94
N ALA A 9 -1.44 -13.67 -4.62
CA ALA A 9 -0.67 -12.61 -3.97
C ALA A 9 0.76 -12.46 -4.54
N THR A 10 1.36 -13.51 -5.12
CA THR A 10 2.69 -13.40 -5.71
C THR A 10 2.68 -12.69 -7.06
N GLN A 11 1.51 -12.50 -7.68
CA GLN A 11 1.35 -11.78 -8.95
C GLN A 11 1.31 -10.26 -8.76
N VAL A 12 1.32 -9.77 -7.52
CA VAL A 12 1.17 -8.35 -7.19
C VAL A 12 2.20 -7.46 -7.92
N GLY A 13 3.45 -7.93 -8.07
CA GLY A 13 4.50 -7.16 -8.73
C GLY A 13 4.29 -7.03 -10.24
N GLU A 14 3.83 -8.09 -10.90
CA GLU A 14 3.50 -8.04 -12.34
C GLU A 14 2.25 -7.18 -12.60
N GLU A 15 1.26 -7.22 -11.72
CA GLU A 15 0.11 -6.32 -11.80
C GLU A 15 0.51 -4.85 -11.57
N ALA A 16 1.40 -4.58 -10.60
CA ALA A 16 1.94 -3.23 -10.35
C ALA A 16 2.69 -2.67 -11.56
N LYS A 17 3.54 -3.49 -12.20
CA LYS A 17 4.18 -3.16 -13.48
C LYS A 17 3.17 -2.87 -14.58
N GLY A 18 2.14 -3.71 -14.71
CA GLY A 18 1.08 -3.54 -15.70
C GLY A 18 0.31 -2.23 -15.54
N LEU A 19 0.28 -1.67 -14.33
CA LEU A 19 -0.28 -0.37 -14.00
C LEU A 19 0.71 0.80 -14.16
N GLY A 20 1.97 0.52 -14.54
CA GLY A 20 3.01 1.53 -14.72
C GLY A 20 3.69 1.98 -13.43
N MET A 21 3.51 1.27 -12.32
CA MET A 21 4.17 1.58 -11.05
C MET A 21 5.64 1.13 -11.10
N ALA A 22 6.54 1.97 -10.60
CA ALA A 22 7.96 1.68 -10.42
C ALA A 22 8.36 1.66 -8.94
N ARG A 23 7.69 2.46 -8.10
CA ARG A 23 7.92 2.53 -6.65
C ARG A 23 6.60 2.72 -5.88
N PRO A 24 5.74 1.69 -5.76
CA PRO A 24 4.55 1.79 -4.94
C PRO A 24 4.87 1.85 -3.44
N MET A 25 3.98 2.51 -2.69
CA MET A 25 3.89 2.43 -1.25
C MET A 25 3.09 1.18 -0.86
N LEU A 26 3.73 0.23 -0.18
CA LEU A 26 3.09 -0.96 0.40
C LEU A 26 2.54 -0.62 1.78
N VAL A 27 1.22 -0.47 1.88
CA VAL A 27 0.48 -0.08 3.08
C VAL A 27 -0.06 -1.32 3.79
N THR A 28 0.21 -1.43 5.08
CA THR A 28 -0.27 -2.50 5.98
C THR A 28 -0.51 -1.96 7.38
N ASP A 29 -1.28 -2.70 8.19
CA ASP A 29 -1.36 -2.47 9.64
C ASP A 29 -0.20 -3.16 10.39
N PRO A 30 0.14 -2.69 11.61
CA PRO A 30 1.26 -3.24 12.39
C PRO A 30 1.06 -4.71 12.75
N GLY A 31 -0.19 -5.14 12.98
CA GLY A 31 -0.50 -6.51 13.36
C GLY A 31 -0.15 -7.48 12.24
N LEU A 32 -0.50 -7.13 11.01
CA LEU A 32 -0.18 -7.94 9.85
C LEU A 32 1.30 -7.89 9.48
N ALA A 33 1.95 -6.73 9.63
CA ALA A 33 3.39 -6.57 9.41
C ALA A 33 4.23 -7.55 10.26
N LEU A 34 3.76 -7.86 11.47
CA LEU A 34 4.40 -8.80 12.40
C LEU A 34 3.99 -10.27 12.18
N SER A 35 3.01 -10.56 11.32
CA SER A 35 2.38 -11.89 11.21
C SER A 35 3.03 -12.82 10.18
N GLY A 36 3.93 -12.31 9.32
CA GLY A 36 4.45 -13.04 8.14
C GLY A 36 3.45 -13.19 6.99
N ALA A 37 2.21 -12.69 7.13
CA ALA A 37 1.20 -12.78 6.08
C ALA A 37 1.58 -12.01 4.79
N LEU A 38 2.53 -11.08 4.89
CA LEU A 38 3.00 -10.26 3.77
C LEU A 38 4.09 -10.94 2.92
N ASP A 39 4.66 -12.06 3.36
CA ASP A 39 5.79 -12.73 2.69
C ASP A 39 5.52 -13.00 1.21
N SER A 40 4.29 -13.42 0.89
CA SER A 40 3.89 -13.69 -0.49
C SER A 40 3.82 -12.43 -1.37
N VAL A 41 3.41 -11.30 -0.78
CA VAL A 41 3.34 -9.99 -1.45
C VAL A 41 4.75 -9.46 -1.68
N LEU A 42 5.57 -9.44 -0.63
CA LEU A 42 6.97 -9.00 -0.68
C LEU A 42 7.77 -9.81 -1.70
N LYS A 43 7.63 -11.13 -1.67
CA LYS A 43 8.27 -12.02 -2.65
C LYS A 43 7.78 -11.77 -4.07
N GLY A 44 6.50 -11.46 -4.26
CA GLY A 44 5.94 -11.10 -5.57
C GLY A 44 6.56 -9.82 -6.13
N LEU A 45 6.73 -8.80 -5.29
CA LEU A 45 7.39 -7.54 -5.64
C LEU A 45 8.87 -7.75 -5.98
N GLU A 46 9.58 -8.47 -5.12
CA GLU A 46 11.01 -8.81 -5.31
C GLU A 46 11.24 -9.59 -6.61
N ASN A 47 10.46 -10.65 -6.85
CA ASN A 47 10.57 -11.45 -8.08
C ASN A 47 10.29 -10.62 -9.35
N SER A 48 9.46 -9.59 -9.22
CA SER A 48 9.14 -8.68 -10.31
C SER A 48 10.17 -7.55 -10.43
N GLY A 49 11.10 -7.38 -9.49
CA GLY A 49 12.04 -6.26 -9.48
C GLY A 49 11.36 -4.91 -9.30
N ILE A 50 10.19 -4.87 -8.65
CA ILE A 50 9.52 -3.62 -8.26
C ILE A 50 10.09 -3.18 -6.92
N ASP A 51 10.72 -2.00 -6.92
CA ASP A 51 11.09 -1.29 -5.69
C ASP A 51 9.81 -0.87 -4.95
N HIS A 52 9.83 -0.81 -3.63
CA HIS A 52 8.64 -0.41 -2.87
C HIS A 52 9.01 0.21 -1.54
N GLN A 53 8.09 1.02 -1.01
CA GLN A 53 8.26 1.70 0.26
C GLN A 53 7.25 1.17 1.26
N PHE A 54 7.77 0.61 2.34
CA PHE A 54 6.96 -0.09 3.33
C PHE A 54 6.38 0.91 4.34
N TYR A 55 5.06 0.88 4.52
CA TYR A 55 4.35 1.70 5.48
C TYR A 55 3.39 0.83 6.29
N ASP A 56 3.74 0.61 7.55
CA ASP A 56 3.06 -0.31 8.47
C ASP A 56 2.21 0.41 9.53
N GLN A 57 1.93 1.70 9.33
CA GLN A 57 1.20 2.53 10.28
C GLN A 57 -0.27 2.71 9.88
N ALA A 58 -0.85 1.75 9.15
CA ALA A 58 -2.28 1.81 8.81
C ALA A 58 -3.15 1.50 10.03
N GLU A 59 -4.22 2.29 10.18
CA GLU A 59 -5.12 2.22 11.33
C GLU A 59 -6.57 2.00 10.87
N ALA A 60 -7.38 1.37 11.71
CA ALA A 60 -8.82 1.35 11.51
C ALA A 60 -9.38 2.75 11.82
N ASN A 61 -10.13 3.34 10.89
CA ASN A 61 -10.61 4.72 10.98
C ASN A 61 -9.46 5.73 11.14
N PRO A 62 -8.67 5.96 10.07
CA PRO A 62 -7.51 6.84 10.15
C PRO A 62 -7.93 8.26 10.53
N SER A 63 -7.14 8.89 11.40
CA SER A 63 -7.29 10.30 11.74
C SER A 63 -6.71 11.19 10.64
N ASP A 64 -7.10 12.46 10.61
CA ASP A 64 -6.51 13.45 9.71
C ASP A 64 -4.99 13.50 9.81
N ALA A 65 -4.46 13.40 11.02
CA ALA A 65 -3.03 13.38 11.29
C ALA A 65 -2.35 12.14 10.67
N SER A 66 -2.96 10.95 10.79
CA SER A 66 -2.37 9.73 10.21
C SER A 66 -2.47 9.71 8.69
N ILE A 67 -3.51 10.32 8.11
CA ILE A 67 -3.60 10.48 6.65
C ILE A 67 -2.54 11.46 6.13
N LEU A 68 -2.32 12.58 6.82
CA LEU A 68 -1.27 13.54 6.45
C LEU A 68 0.12 12.91 6.57
N ALA A 69 0.39 12.13 7.61
CA ALA A 69 1.64 11.39 7.76
C ALA A 69 1.87 10.40 6.60
N ALA A 70 0.84 9.64 6.22
CA ALA A 70 0.91 8.72 5.08
C ALA A 70 1.15 9.45 3.75
N ARG A 71 0.50 10.59 3.53
CA ARG A 71 0.73 11.46 2.36
C ARG A 71 2.16 11.98 2.31
N ASP A 72 2.68 12.47 3.42
CA ASP A 72 4.02 13.03 3.49
C ASP A 72 5.08 11.94 3.30
N PHE A 73 4.83 10.73 3.81
CA PHE A 73 5.64 9.56 3.52
C PHE A 73 5.62 9.23 2.03
N PHE A 74 4.43 9.13 1.41
CA PHE A 74 4.28 8.86 -0.02
C PHE A 74 5.10 9.83 -0.88
N ASN A 75 4.97 11.14 -0.61
CA ASN A 75 5.66 12.17 -1.36
C ASN A 75 7.18 12.16 -1.11
N SER A 76 7.62 12.03 0.16
CA SER A 76 9.05 12.10 0.51
C SER A 76 9.84 10.91 -0.02
N GLN A 77 9.22 9.74 -0.15
CA GLN A 77 9.85 8.55 -0.71
C GLN A 77 9.75 8.45 -2.25
N GLY A 78 9.06 9.40 -2.89
CA GLY A 78 8.86 9.42 -4.34
C GLY A 78 8.01 8.26 -4.82
N CYS A 79 6.97 7.90 -4.06
CA CYS A 79 6.06 6.83 -4.43
C CYS A 79 5.17 7.23 -5.62
N ASP A 80 4.76 6.26 -6.43
CA ASP A 80 3.96 6.47 -7.64
C ASP A 80 2.63 5.68 -7.67
N GLY A 81 2.37 4.91 -6.62
CA GLY A 81 1.20 4.07 -6.50
C GLY A 81 1.05 3.50 -5.10
N PHE A 82 -0.06 2.81 -4.87
CA PHE A 82 -0.35 2.16 -3.59
C PHE A 82 -0.59 0.68 -3.81
N ILE A 83 -0.04 -0.13 -2.92
CA ILE A 83 -0.40 -1.54 -2.73
C ILE A 83 -0.88 -1.67 -1.29
N ALA A 84 -2.16 -2.00 -1.10
CA ALA A 84 -2.72 -2.21 0.23
C ALA A 84 -2.77 -3.71 0.53
N ALA A 85 -2.11 -4.15 1.60
CA ALA A 85 -2.08 -5.54 2.02
C ALA A 85 -2.58 -5.67 3.46
N GLY A 86 -3.83 -6.11 3.62
CA GLY A 86 -4.43 -6.35 4.92
C GLY A 86 -5.96 -6.35 4.90
N GLY A 87 -6.56 -6.22 6.08
CA GLY A 87 -8.02 -6.18 6.25
C GLY A 87 -8.64 -4.82 5.88
N GLY A 88 -9.89 -4.61 6.31
CA GLY A 88 -10.64 -3.38 6.03
C GLY A 88 -9.92 -2.10 6.49
N SER A 89 -9.25 -2.13 7.65
CA SER A 89 -8.46 -1.01 8.18
C SER A 89 -7.35 -0.53 7.22
N THR A 90 -6.59 -1.48 6.67
CA THR A 90 -5.53 -1.20 5.71
C THR A 90 -6.09 -0.62 4.42
N MET A 91 -7.20 -1.18 3.91
CA MET A 91 -7.85 -0.67 2.70
C MET A 91 -8.44 0.73 2.88
N ASP A 92 -9.02 1.02 4.05
CA ASP A 92 -9.60 2.33 4.35
C ASP A 92 -8.51 3.40 4.51
N THR A 93 -7.40 3.09 5.19
CA THR A 93 -6.21 3.97 5.24
C THR A 93 -5.67 4.25 3.85
N ALA A 94 -5.49 3.22 3.02
CA ALA A 94 -4.97 3.39 1.66
C ALA A 94 -5.90 4.27 0.80
N LYS A 95 -7.21 4.07 0.88
CA LYS A 95 -8.18 4.89 0.13
C LYS A 95 -8.21 6.34 0.61
N ALA A 96 -8.22 6.58 1.92
CA ALA A 96 -8.24 7.93 2.48
C ALA A 96 -6.96 8.68 2.11
N THR A 97 -5.80 8.02 2.21
CA THR A 97 -4.51 8.59 1.80
C THR A 97 -4.48 8.89 0.31
N LEU A 98 -4.92 7.95 -0.53
CA LEU A 98 -5.00 8.14 -1.98
C LEU A 98 -5.91 9.33 -2.35
N ALA A 99 -7.07 9.47 -1.70
CA ALA A 99 -7.99 10.57 -1.96
C ALA A 99 -7.35 11.95 -1.69
N ILE A 100 -6.43 12.02 -0.73
CA ILE A 100 -5.73 13.24 -0.34
C ILE A 100 -4.53 13.50 -1.25
N VAL A 101 -3.74 12.47 -1.56
CA VAL A 101 -2.62 12.54 -2.51
C VAL A 101 -3.11 12.96 -3.91
N ALA A 102 -4.17 12.34 -4.41
CA ALA A 102 -4.67 12.59 -5.76
C ALA A 102 -5.32 13.98 -5.93
N ASN A 103 -5.91 14.53 -4.87
CA ASN A 103 -6.66 15.79 -4.93
C ASN A 103 -5.93 16.98 -4.29
N GLY A 104 -4.75 16.79 -3.70
CA GLY A 104 -4.01 17.85 -3.00
C GLY A 104 -4.76 18.45 -1.79
N GLY A 105 -5.83 17.81 -1.34
CA GLY A 105 -6.68 18.29 -0.25
C GLY A 105 -6.03 18.12 1.12
N VAL A 106 -6.57 18.84 2.10
CA VAL A 106 -6.34 18.58 3.53
C VAL A 106 -7.66 17.99 4.04
N PRO A 107 -7.67 16.86 4.77
CA PRO A 107 -8.90 16.37 5.37
C PRO A 107 -9.42 17.43 6.37
N SER A 108 -10.74 17.63 6.39
CA SER A 108 -11.44 18.69 7.11
C SER A 108 -12.12 18.22 8.38
#